data_AF-A0A849ILF0-F1
#
_entry.id   AF-A0A849ILF0-F1
#
_cell.length_a   1.000
_cell.length_b   1.000
_cell.length_c   1.000
_cell.angle_alpha   90.00
_cell.angle_beta   90.00
_cell.angle_gamma   90.00
#
_symmetry.space_group_name_H-M   'P 1'
#
loop_
_entity.id
_entity.type
_entity.pdbx_description
1 polymer ?
#
loop_
_entity_poly.entity_id
_entity_poly.type
_entity_poly.pdbx_seq_one_letter_code
_entity_poly.pdbx_strand_id
1 'polypeptide(L)'
;MLGAGLALLGGPAPGASVATSGPELAATATAGAAYTALEPTRLLDTRLAGAALGPRGSTSLAVTGGSVPADATAVAVNVTVTDTTAASYLTVYPAGVAPPMISNLNWSPGQTVANLVIVPVGSGGEVEFYNYAGSTDLVVDLEGYFAPELTGSTVGAYLALTPARIADTRVGSGYPAAGTPLGPGASLAVQVAGVGGVPATGVSAALLNVTVSNPAAAGYLTVFPTGLARPTASNLNWVKGQTLANRVVVPLGSGGQISLYNQSGTTNVVVDVDGYFSSGTVSSNTLSLFSALSPVRVLDTRQTNSPLGAAASVTVQMGGVAGIAASASAVVANVTATDTTADSYLTVYPGGPPPLASDLNWSAGETVPNLTVAGLSASGTLSIYNHAGSVAVVVDVFGYFSPVGSGSTSSTTPTIASANWSGYEVGDGPYTSVAGTFTVPDLAPSGTYSAMAEWVGIDGAANSSLIQAGVGESYDPTTNLVQIQPWWEILPAPETPITSLTVVPGNTVTVAISQSSASTWTIQVTNDSTGQRFATDQSYTGPLSSAEWIVEAPTVSSSGAVAALGAYSPNITFTGLQSVGTSLGTTAVVMEQSGQVVSVPSALTAVGFTVAYGSTTPAAP
;
A
#
# COMPACT_ATOMS: atom_id res chain seq x y z
N MET A 1 48.30 21.52 3.61
CA MET A 1 49.49 20.67 3.82
C MET A 1 49.01 19.26 4.11
N LEU A 2 49.64 18.27 3.46
CA LEU A 2 49.31 16.85 3.50
C LEU A 2 49.42 16.23 4.91
N GLY A 3 48.71 15.11 5.13
CA GLY A 3 48.98 14.21 6.24
C GLY A 3 48.11 12.94 6.21
N ALA A 4 48.48 11.98 5.35
CA ALA A 4 47.94 10.62 5.33
C ALA A 4 48.55 9.76 6.44
N GLY A 5 47.77 8.84 7.00
CA GLY A 5 48.24 7.74 7.87
C GLY A 5 47.56 6.43 7.47
N LEU A 6 48.33 5.56 6.82
CA LEU A 6 47.92 4.22 6.37
C LEU A 6 48.33 3.20 7.44
N ALA A 7 47.42 2.31 7.84
CA ALA A 7 47.74 1.07 8.54
C ALA A 7 47.03 -0.10 7.85
N LEU A 8 47.79 -1.16 7.59
CA LEU A 8 47.44 -2.36 6.82
C LEU A 8 47.48 -3.57 7.75
N LEU A 9 46.46 -4.44 7.66
CA LEU A 9 46.51 -5.93 7.65
C LEU A 9 45.44 -6.62 8.53
N GLY A 10 44.69 -7.53 7.91
CA GLY A 10 43.88 -8.56 8.56
C GLY A 10 42.78 -9.08 7.63
N GLY A 11 43.09 -10.06 6.77
CA GLY A 11 42.07 -10.76 5.97
C GLY A 11 41.45 -11.94 6.75
N PRO A 12 40.16 -12.28 6.55
CA PRO A 12 39.60 -13.51 7.09
C PRO A 12 39.39 -14.60 6.00
N ALA A 13 39.53 -15.84 6.44
CA ALA A 13 39.18 -17.08 5.74
C ALA A 13 37.64 -17.31 5.76
N PRO A 14 37.09 -18.28 4.99
CA PRO A 14 35.70 -18.28 4.55
C PRO A 14 34.74 -18.95 5.55
N GLY A 15 33.51 -18.44 5.61
CA GLY A 15 32.38 -19.08 6.30
C GLY A 15 31.58 -18.11 7.17
N ALA A 16 30.68 -17.34 6.57
CA ALA A 16 29.65 -16.60 7.29
C ALA A 16 28.37 -16.54 6.43
N SER A 17 27.25 -16.96 7.04
CA SER A 17 25.90 -16.78 6.53
C SER A 17 25.61 -15.31 6.22
N VAL A 18 25.07 -15.04 5.03
CA VAL A 18 24.60 -13.71 4.65
C VAL A 18 23.33 -13.41 5.46
N ALA A 19 23.49 -12.62 6.53
CA ALA A 19 22.40 -11.94 7.21
C ALA A 19 22.50 -10.44 6.84
N THR A 20 21.59 -9.96 6.00
CA THR A 20 21.41 -8.54 5.73
C THR A 20 20.33 -8.01 6.68
N SER A 21 20.73 -7.53 7.84
CA SER A 21 19.87 -6.81 8.77
C SER A 21 19.81 -5.33 8.36
N GLY A 22 18.74 -4.94 7.67
CA GLY A 22 18.34 -3.54 7.54
C GLY A 22 17.50 -3.13 8.76
N PRO A 23 17.52 -1.85 9.19
CA PRO A 23 16.69 -1.40 10.30
C PRO A 23 15.20 -1.42 9.89
N GLU A 24 14.41 -1.93 10.82
CA GLU A 24 12.97 -2.26 10.76
C GLU A 24 12.10 -1.01 10.92
N LEU A 25 11.02 -0.89 10.15
CA LEU A 25 10.19 0.31 10.11
C LEU A 25 8.72 0.10 10.43
N ALA A 26 8.25 0.92 11.37
CA ALA A 26 6.88 0.95 11.84
C ALA A 26 5.97 1.67 10.84
N ALA A 27 4.98 0.93 10.32
CA ALA A 27 3.87 1.44 9.54
C ALA A 27 2.99 2.39 10.39
N THR A 28 2.65 3.57 9.87
CA THR A 28 1.58 4.42 10.43
C THR A 28 0.23 3.78 10.12
N ALA A 29 -0.52 3.43 11.17
CA ALA A 29 -1.79 2.74 11.06
C ALA A 29 -2.85 3.65 10.41
N THR A 30 -3.22 3.37 9.16
CA THR A 30 -4.58 3.66 8.70
C THR A 30 -5.53 2.91 9.63
N ALA A 31 -6.67 3.51 10.01
CA ALA A 31 -7.72 2.73 10.67
C ALA A 31 -8.00 1.52 9.78
N GLY A 32 -7.81 0.31 10.33
CA GLY A 32 -7.89 -0.90 9.55
C GLY A 32 -9.24 -1.00 8.83
N ALA A 33 -9.22 -1.41 7.57
CA ALA A 33 -10.40 -1.52 6.75
C ALA A 33 -11.00 -2.93 6.81
N ALA A 34 -12.32 -2.99 6.97
CA ALA A 34 -13.10 -4.21 6.94
C ALA A 34 -13.60 -4.50 5.51
N TYR A 35 -13.62 -5.78 5.14
CA TYR A 35 -14.14 -6.19 3.84
C TYR A 35 -15.67 -6.31 3.85
N THR A 36 -16.30 -5.74 2.84
CA THR A 36 -17.72 -5.95 2.52
C THR A 36 -17.82 -6.63 1.17
N ALA A 37 -18.33 -7.87 1.16
CA ALA A 37 -18.62 -8.60 -0.06
C ALA A 37 -19.90 -8.06 -0.72
N LEU A 38 -19.89 -7.98 -2.04
CA LEU A 38 -21.04 -7.57 -2.85
C LEU A 38 -21.48 -8.71 -3.77
N GLU A 39 -22.70 -8.60 -4.28
CA GLU A 39 -23.10 -9.39 -5.45
C GLU A 39 -22.27 -8.94 -6.66
N PRO A 40 -21.63 -9.87 -7.41
CA PRO A 40 -20.77 -9.51 -8.52
C PRO A 40 -21.48 -8.62 -9.53
N THR A 41 -20.94 -7.42 -9.74
CA THR A 41 -21.55 -6.38 -10.60
C THR A 41 -20.57 -5.92 -11.65
N ARG A 42 -20.97 -5.92 -12.92
CA ARG A 42 -20.11 -5.44 -14.01
C ARG A 42 -20.03 -3.92 -14.01
N LEU A 43 -18.82 -3.38 -13.80
CA LEU A 43 -18.55 -1.95 -13.89
C LEU A 43 -18.15 -1.54 -15.31
N LEU A 44 -17.42 -2.40 -16.01
CA LEU A 44 -16.88 -2.09 -17.34
C LEU A 44 -16.91 -3.33 -18.25
N ASP A 45 -17.29 -3.13 -19.51
CA ASP A 45 -17.14 -4.09 -20.60
C ASP A 45 -16.86 -3.35 -21.92
N THR A 46 -15.59 -3.18 -22.24
CA THR A 46 -15.17 -2.43 -23.43
C THR A 46 -15.61 -3.07 -24.76
N ARG A 47 -15.98 -4.36 -24.75
CA ARG A 47 -16.56 -5.04 -25.92
C ARG A 47 -17.98 -4.57 -26.25
N LEU A 48 -18.72 -4.14 -25.23
CA LEU A 48 -20.11 -3.71 -25.36
C LEU A 48 -20.22 -2.19 -25.45
N ALA A 49 -19.42 -1.49 -24.65
CA ALA A 49 -19.39 -0.04 -24.58
C ALA A 49 -17.96 0.41 -24.21
N GLY A 50 -17.34 1.17 -25.11
CA GLY A 50 -15.98 1.68 -24.94
C GLY A 50 -15.10 1.40 -26.15
N ALA A 51 -13.81 1.66 -26.01
CA ALA A 51 -12.80 1.26 -26.97
C ALA A 51 -11.81 0.31 -26.29
N ALA A 52 -11.31 -0.66 -27.04
CA ALA A 52 -10.22 -1.51 -26.59
C ALA A 52 -9.02 -0.65 -26.15
N LEU A 53 -8.32 -1.10 -25.12
CA LEU A 53 -7.14 -0.43 -24.60
C LEU A 53 -5.96 -0.72 -25.53
N GLY A 54 -5.52 0.31 -26.26
CA GLY A 54 -4.35 0.26 -27.15
C GLY A 54 -3.01 0.18 -26.40
N PRO A 55 -1.89 0.16 -27.14
CA PRO A 55 -0.56 0.02 -26.57
C PRO A 55 -0.18 1.27 -25.79
N ARG A 56 0.35 1.09 -24.58
CA ARG A 56 0.64 2.16 -23.60
C ARG A 56 -0.58 3.02 -23.26
N GLY A 57 -1.78 2.48 -23.46
CA GLY A 57 -3.03 3.14 -23.15
C GLY A 57 -3.43 2.91 -21.70
N SER A 58 -4.01 3.94 -21.09
CA SER A 58 -4.68 3.82 -19.79
C SER A 58 -6.16 4.16 -19.91
N THR A 59 -6.98 3.56 -19.06
CA THR A 59 -8.35 4.03 -18.76
C THR A 59 -8.53 4.17 -17.26
N SER A 60 -9.23 5.23 -16.85
CA SER A 60 -9.71 5.37 -15.47
C SER A 60 -11.12 4.81 -15.35
N LEU A 61 -11.46 4.29 -14.19
CA LEU A 61 -12.78 3.76 -13.85
C LEU A 61 -13.17 4.22 -12.45
N ALA A 62 -14.28 4.94 -12.34
CA ALA A 62 -14.91 5.21 -11.05
C ALA A 62 -15.39 3.91 -10.42
N VAL A 63 -14.94 3.66 -9.20
CA VAL A 63 -15.28 2.46 -8.42
C VAL A 63 -16.01 2.77 -7.12
N THR A 64 -16.00 4.03 -6.69
CA THR A 64 -16.87 4.50 -5.59
C THR A 64 -18.13 5.19 -6.13
N GLY A 65 -19.12 5.31 -5.26
CA GLY A 65 -20.46 5.77 -5.62
C GLY A 65 -21.39 4.59 -5.91
N GLY A 66 -22.63 4.66 -5.45
CA GLY A 66 -23.56 3.53 -5.50
C GLY A 66 -23.30 2.53 -4.36
N SER A 67 -22.99 1.27 -4.71
CA SER A 67 -22.80 0.18 -3.73
C SER A 67 -21.45 0.20 -2.99
N VAL A 68 -20.49 0.98 -3.47
CA VAL A 68 -19.20 1.20 -2.81
C VAL A 68 -19.22 2.60 -2.18
N PRO A 69 -19.01 2.71 -0.86
CA PRO A 69 -19.06 4.00 -0.17
C PRO A 69 -17.86 4.88 -0.54
N ALA A 70 -18.01 6.19 -0.35
CA ALA A 70 -17.00 7.17 -0.75
C ALA A 70 -15.71 7.11 0.08
N ASP A 71 -15.77 6.55 1.29
CA ASP A 71 -14.65 6.35 2.19
C ASP A 71 -13.99 4.97 2.03
N ALA A 72 -14.39 4.18 1.02
CA ALA A 72 -13.71 2.93 0.70
C ALA A 72 -12.23 3.18 0.38
N THR A 73 -11.34 2.44 1.03
CA THR A 73 -9.89 2.56 0.87
C THR A 73 -9.34 1.65 -0.22
N ALA A 74 -10.04 0.56 -0.54
CA ALA A 74 -9.70 -0.34 -1.63
C ALA A 74 -10.95 -1.06 -2.18
N VAL A 75 -10.86 -1.59 -3.40
CA VAL A 75 -11.89 -2.45 -4.00
C VAL A 75 -11.30 -3.80 -4.40
N ALA A 76 -12.13 -4.85 -4.32
CA ALA A 76 -11.87 -6.16 -4.88
C ALA A 76 -12.63 -6.29 -6.20
N VAL A 77 -11.90 -6.40 -7.31
CA VAL A 77 -12.43 -6.49 -8.67
C VAL A 77 -11.81 -7.68 -9.38
N ASN A 78 -12.64 -8.50 -10.03
CA ASN A 78 -12.15 -9.50 -10.96
C ASN A 78 -11.97 -8.85 -12.34
N VAL A 79 -10.73 -8.81 -12.79
CA VAL A 79 -10.34 -8.14 -14.04
C VAL A 79 -10.09 -9.20 -15.08
N THR A 80 -10.73 -9.08 -16.24
CA THR A 80 -10.52 -9.97 -17.39
C THR A 80 -10.05 -9.18 -18.59
N VAL A 81 -8.98 -9.65 -19.22
CA VAL A 81 -8.53 -9.18 -20.54
C VAL A 81 -8.91 -10.21 -21.61
N THR A 82 -9.35 -9.74 -22.77
CA THR A 82 -9.79 -10.57 -23.90
C THR A 82 -9.51 -9.87 -25.22
N ASP A 83 -9.62 -10.61 -26.33
CA ASP A 83 -9.39 -10.09 -27.68
C ASP A 83 -7.97 -9.48 -27.82
N THR A 84 -7.02 -10.10 -27.13
CA THR A 84 -5.64 -9.63 -26.98
C THR A 84 -4.85 -9.80 -28.29
N THR A 85 -4.20 -8.74 -28.78
CA THR A 85 -3.53 -8.77 -30.10
C THR A 85 -2.01 -8.99 -30.04
N ALA A 86 -1.41 -8.87 -28.86
CA ALA A 86 0.02 -9.07 -28.63
C ALA A 86 0.26 -9.63 -27.22
N ALA A 87 1.43 -10.22 -26.98
CA ALA A 87 1.86 -10.50 -25.61
C ALA A 87 2.03 -9.18 -24.85
N SER A 88 1.43 -9.08 -23.67
CA SER A 88 1.40 -7.85 -22.88
C SER A 88 1.09 -8.15 -21.42
N TYR A 89 1.04 -7.09 -20.62
CA TYR A 89 0.61 -7.10 -19.24
C TYR A 89 -0.34 -5.94 -18.95
N LEU A 90 -1.17 -6.11 -17.92
CA LEU A 90 -2.06 -5.08 -17.38
C LEU A 90 -1.59 -4.69 -15.98
N THR A 91 -1.45 -3.39 -15.73
CA THR A 91 -1.21 -2.82 -14.41
C THR A 91 -2.50 -2.16 -13.92
N VAL A 92 -2.92 -2.46 -12.70
CA VAL A 92 -4.08 -1.85 -12.03
C VAL A 92 -3.59 -1.12 -10.79
N TYR A 93 -3.89 0.16 -10.68
CA TYR A 93 -3.35 1.04 -9.63
C TYR A 93 -4.35 2.15 -9.26
N PRO A 94 -4.24 2.79 -8.08
CA PRO A 94 -5.10 3.91 -7.72
C PRO A 94 -4.97 5.07 -8.74
N ALA A 95 -6.07 5.73 -9.08
CA ALA A 95 -6.00 6.93 -9.91
C ALA A 95 -5.25 8.08 -9.20
N GLY A 96 -4.64 8.95 -10.00
CA GLY A 96 -3.90 10.13 -9.49
C GLY A 96 -2.45 9.86 -9.08
N VAL A 97 -1.93 8.65 -9.31
CA VAL A 97 -0.50 8.34 -9.16
C VAL A 97 0.10 7.89 -10.50
N ALA A 98 1.42 8.03 -10.66
CA ALA A 98 2.11 7.53 -11.84
C ALA A 98 2.02 5.98 -11.91
N PRO A 99 1.90 5.39 -13.12
CA PRO A 99 1.79 3.94 -13.27
C PRO A 99 2.99 3.21 -12.62
N PRO A 100 2.77 2.34 -11.63
CA PRO A 100 3.85 1.57 -11.01
C PRO A 100 4.39 0.50 -11.97
N MET A 101 5.67 0.12 -11.80
CA MET A 101 6.32 -0.92 -12.62
C MET A 101 5.96 -2.35 -12.17
N ILE A 102 4.67 -2.66 -12.12
CA ILE A 102 4.11 -3.95 -11.69
C ILE A 102 3.14 -4.51 -12.74
N SER A 103 2.78 -5.78 -12.64
CA SER A 103 1.76 -6.40 -13.50
C SER A 103 0.75 -7.16 -12.65
N ASN A 104 -0.54 -6.98 -12.91
CA ASN A 104 -1.64 -7.75 -12.32
C ASN A 104 -2.01 -8.94 -13.22
N LEU A 105 -1.98 -8.77 -14.54
CA LEU A 105 -2.26 -9.80 -15.53
C LEU A 105 -1.13 -9.86 -16.55
N ASN A 106 -0.81 -11.06 -17.04
CA ASN A 106 0.13 -11.29 -18.14
C ASN A 106 -0.53 -12.27 -19.13
N TRP A 107 -0.31 -12.07 -20.43
CA TRP A 107 -0.90 -12.91 -21.47
C TRP A 107 -0.07 -13.00 -22.74
N SER A 108 -0.33 -14.04 -23.51
CA SER A 108 0.05 -14.21 -24.91
C SER A 108 -1.06 -13.75 -25.86
N PRO A 109 -0.77 -13.46 -27.14
CA PRO A 109 -1.79 -13.03 -28.10
C PRO A 109 -2.93 -14.05 -28.23
N GLY A 110 -4.17 -13.56 -28.26
CA GLY A 110 -5.39 -14.36 -28.40
C GLY A 110 -5.84 -15.07 -27.12
N GLN A 111 -5.16 -14.88 -25.99
CA GLN A 111 -5.61 -15.40 -24.71
C GLN A 111 -6.67 -14.49 -24.07
N THR A 112 -7.63 -15.12 -23.40
CA THR A 112 -8.52 -14.49 -22.42
C THR A 112 -8.09 -14.95 -21.04
N VAL A 113 -7.67 -14.04 -20.16
CA VAL A 113 -7.21 -14.36 -18.81
C VAL A 113 -7.84 -13.42 -17.80
N ALA A 114 -8.08 -13.93 -16.60
CA ALA A 114 -8.65 -13.17 -15.48
C ALA A 114 -7.77 -13.30 -14.24
N ASN A 115 -7.77 -12.26 -13.41
CA ASN A 115 -7.17 -12.26 -12.08
C ASN A 115 -8.04 -11.43 -11.13
N LEU A 116 -8.19 -11.88 -9.88
CA LEU A 116 -8.72 -11.01 -8.83
C LEU A 116 -7.69 -9.92 -8.51
N VAL A 117 -8.15 -8.69 -8.37
CA VAL A 117 -7.32 -7.55 -8.02
C VAL A 117 -7.92 -6.87 -6.81
N ILE A 118 -7.15 -6.77 -5.73
CA ILE A 118 -7.43 -5.86 -4.62
C ILE A 118 -6.54 -4.64 -4.82
N VAL A 119 -7.16 -3.49 -5.08
CA VAL A 119 -6.44 -2.26 -5.44
C VAL A 119 -6.93 -1.09 -4.57
N PRO A 120 -6.03 -0.23 -4.07
CA PRO A 120 -6.41 1.00 -3.39
C PRO A 120 -7.28 1.90 -4.28
N VAL A 121 -8.21 2.62 -3.68
CA VAL A 121 -9.00 3.64 -4.38
C VAL A 121 -8.19 4.93 -4.45
N GLY A 122 -8.07 5.50 -5.65
CA GLY A 122 -7.31 6.73 -5.89
C GLY A 122 -8.14 8.00 -5.91
N SER A 123 -7.57 9.07 -6.47
CA SER A 123 -8.23 10.38 -6.57
C SER A 123 -9.57 10.28 -7.31
N GLY A 124 -10.58 10.98 -6.80
CA GLY A 124 -11.91 10.97 -7.42
C GLY A 124 -12.71 9.67 -7.21
N GLY A 125 -12.20 8.73 -6.42
CA GLY A 125 -12.87 7.45 -6.22
C GLY A 125 -12.63 6.44 -7.35
N GLU A 126 -11.52 6.60 -8.08
CA GLU A 126 -11.23 5.86 -9.30
C GLU A 126 -10.00 4.95 -9.19
N VAL A 127 -9.91 3.98 -10.10
CA VAL A 127 -8.74 3.13 -10.33
C VAL A 127 -8.36 3.19 -11.81
N GLU A 128 -7.06 3.11 -12.09
CA GLU A 128 -6.52 3.13 -13.45
C GLU A 128 -6.04 1.75 -13.90
N PHE A 129 -6.24 1.48 -15.19
CA PHE A 129 -5.79 0.27 -15.88
C PHE A 129 -4.88 0.66 -17.03
N TYR A 130 -3.63 0.19 -16.99
CA TYR A 130 -2.63 0.45 -18.03
C TYR A 130 -2.30 -0.83 -18.81
N ASN A 131 -2.37 -0.76 -20.14
CA ASN A 131 -1.93 -1.83 -21.05
C ASN A 131 -0.57 -1.46 -21.67
N TYR A 132 0.40 -2.38 -21.63
CA TYR A 132 1.75 -2.11 -22.15
C TYR A 132 1.86 -2.18 -23.67
N ALA A 133 1.38 -3.26 -24.29
CA ALA A 133 1.55 -3.57 -25.71
C ALA A 133 0.29 -4.19 -26.34
N GLY A 134 0.20 -4.11 -27.67
CA GLY A 134 -0.98 -4.58 -28.40
C GLY A 134 -2.26 -3.85 -28.01
N SER A 135 -3.39 -4.43 -28.39
CA SER A 135 -4.73 -4.01 -27.98
C SER A 135 -5.37 -5.12 -27.16
N THR A 136 -6.23 -4.75 -26.20
CA THR A 136 -7.04 -5.68 -25.43
C THR A 136 -8.38 -5.05 -25.07
N ASP A 137 -9.43 -5.86 -25.04
CA ASP A 137 -10.66 -5.50 -24.35
C ASP A 137 -10.50 -5.81 -22.86
N LEU A 138 -11.06 -4.93 -22.04
CA LEU A 138 -11.13 -4.99 -20.58
C LEU A 138 -12.57 -5.23 -20.12
N VAL A 139 -12.75 -6.18 -19.22
CA VAL A 139 -13.98 -6.44 -18.46
C VAL A 139 -13.64 -6.37 -16.98
N VAL A 140 -14.40 -5.58 -16.21
CA VAL A 140 -14.19 -5.38 -14.78
C VAL A 140 -15.48 -5.67 -14.03
N ASP A 141 -15.45 -6.73 -13.22
CA ASP A 141 -16.56 -7.14 -12.36
C ASP A 141 -16.18 -6.83 -10.89
N LEU A 142 -16.97 -6.01 -10.20
CA LEU A 142 -16.81 -5.65 -8.79
C LEU A 142 -17.33 -6.77 -7.88
N GLU A 143 -16.49 -7.24 -6.95
CA GLU A 143 -16.81 -8.32 -6.00
C GLU A 143 -16.97 -7.82 -4.56
N GLY A 144 -16.37 -6.67 -4.21
CA GLY A 144 -16.49 -6.09 -2.88
C GLY A 144 -15.58 -4.89 -2.66
N TYR A 145 -15.58 -4.36 -1.44
CA TYR A 145 -14.75 -3.22 -1.06
C TYR A 145 -14.20 -3.34 0.37
N PHE A 146 -13.15 -2.59 0.64
CA PHE A 146 -12.60 -2.36 1.96
C PHE A 146 -12.89 -0.92 2.37
N ALA A 147 -13.50 -0.72 3.53
CA ALA A 147 -13.77 0.60 4.11
C ALA A 147 -13.38 0.61 5.59
N PRO A 148 -13.10 1.77 6.20
CA PRO A 148 -12.75 1.88 7.61
C PRO A 148 -13.72 1.09 8.50
N GLU A 149 -13.18 0.31 9.43
CA GLU A 149 -14.01 -0.47 10.35
C GLU A 149 -14.89 0.45 11.22
N LEU A 150 -16.15 0.04 11.43
CA LEU A 150 -17.04 0.68 12.37
C LEU A 150 -16.64 0.28 13.79
N THR A 151 -16.17 1.24 14.58
CA THR A 151 -15.56 1.01 15.91
C THR A 151 -16.22 -0.10 16.73
N GLY A 152 -15.48 -1.18 16.99
CA GLY A 152 -15.89 -2.28 17.86
C GLY A 152 -16.59 -3.44 17.13
N SER A 153 -16.55 -3.44 15.80
CA SER A 153 -17.07 -4.48 14.92
C SER A 153 -15.96 -5.41 14.42
N THR A 154 -16.18 -6.72 14.48
CA THR A 154 -15.32 -7.69 13.79
C THR A 154 -15.91 -8.14 12.44
N VAL A 155 -16.99 -7.51 11.98
CA VAL A 155 -17.57 -7.79 10.66
C VAL A 155 -16.57 -7.40 9.58
N GLY A 156 -16.34 -8.28 8.62
CA GLY A 156 -15.42 -8.04 7.51
C GLY A 156 -13.94 -8.11 7.89
N ALA A 157 -13.60 -8.41 9.15
CA ALA A 157 -12.23 -8.68 9.55
C ALA A 157 -11.79 -10.05 9.03
N TYR A 158 -10.54 -10.14 8.60
CA TYR A 158 -9.96 -11.30 7.93
C TYR A 158 -9.19 -12.20 8.89
N LEU A 159 -9.22 -13.51 8.65
CA LEU A 159 -8.31 -14.48 9.26
C LEU A 159 -7.63 -15.29 8.16
N ALA A 160 -6.30 -15.20 8.10
CA ALA A 160 -5.49 -16.06 7.25
C ALA A 160 -5.39 -17.48 7.83
N LEU A 161 -5.45 -18.47 6.95
CA LEU A 161 -5.26 -19.88 7.27
C LEU A 161 -3.98 -20.38 6.58
N THR A 162 -3.40 -21.46 7.11
CA THR A 162 -2.51 -22.27 6.27
C THR A 162 -3.36 -22.86 5.15
N PRO A 163 -3.00 -22.66 3.87
CA PRO A 163 -3.81 -23.10 2.74
C PRO A 163 -4.21 -24.58 2.84
N ALA A 164 -5.49 -24.88 2.70
CA ALA A 164 -6.05 -26.22 2.88
C ALA A 164 -6.99 -26.59 1.74
N ARG A 165 -6.82 -27.80 1.20
CA ARG A 165 -7.70 -28.34 0.16
C ARG A 165 -9.04 -28.76 0.73
N ILE A 166 -10.13 -28.26 0.14
CA ILE A 166 -11.50 -28.55 0.58
C ILE A 166 -12.33 -29.32 -0.47
N ALA A 167 -11.94 -29.26 -1.74
CA ALA A 167 -12.52 -30.10 -2.79
C ALA A 167 -11.49 -30.38 -3.90
N ASP A 168 -11.56 -31.58 -4.48
CA ASP A 168 -10.70 -31.96 -5.60
C ASP A 168 -11.37 -33.06 -6.42
N THR A 169 -11.84 -32.67 -7.59
CA THR A 169 -12.58 -33.57 -8.49
C THR A 169 -11.71 -34.60 -9.21
N ARG A 170 -10.39 -34.50 -9.11
CA ARG A 170 -9.48 -35.46 -9.75
C ARG A 170 -9.68 -36.86 -9.18
N VAL A 171 -9.50 -37.86 -10.04
CA VAL A 171 -9.60 -39.26 -9.62
C VAL A 171 -8.56 -39.59 -8.55
N GLY A 172 -8.99 -40.25 -7.48
CA GLY A 172 -8.09 -40.68 -6.39
C GLY A 172 -7.55 -39.55 -5.51
N SER A 173 -8.10 -38.33 -5.59
CA SER A 173 -7.63 -37.19 -4.77
C SER A 173 -7.87 -37.38 -3.27
N GLY A 174 -8.88 -38.17 -2.88
CA GLY A 174 -9.28 -38.37 -1.48
C GLY A 174 -10.10 -37.24 -0.87
N TYR A 175 -10.46 -36.22 -1.66
CA TYR A 175 -11.27 -35.07 -1.22
C TYR A 175 -12.72 -35.19 -1.73
N PRO A 176 -13.64 -34.35 -1.22
CA PRO A 176 -14.98 -34.25 -1.77
C PRO A 176 -14.98 -34.10 -3.30
N ALA A 177 -15.90 -34.81 -3.95
CA ALA A 177 -16.06 -34.90 -5.40
C ALA A 177 -14.94 -35.64 -6.18
N ALA A 178 -14.03 -36.34 -5.49
CA ALA A 178 -12.99 -37.15 -6.15
C ALA A 178 -13.54 -38.09 -7.24
N GLY A 179 -12.94 -38.04 -8.43
CA GLY A 179 -13.35 -38.86 -9.58
C GLY A 179 -14.61 -38.37 -10.28
N THR A 180 -15.10 -37.16 -9.96
CA THR A 180 -16.26 -36.54 -10.61
C THR A 180 -15.89 -35.21 -11.27
N PRO A 181 -15.20 -35.24 -12.44
CA PRO A 181 -14.92 -34.02 -13.21
C PRO A 181 -16.20 -33.25 -13.55
N LEU A 182 -16.10 -31.93 -13.55
CA LEU A 182 -17.23 -31.05 -13.79
C LEU A 182 -17.52 -30.94 -15.29
N GLY A 183 -18.69 -31.40 -15.72
CA GLY A 183 -19.13 -31.37 -17.13
C GLY A 183 -19.61 -29.99 -17.61
N PRO A 184 -19.96 -29.87 -18.91
CA PRO A 184 -20.42 -28.61 -19.48
C PRO A 184 -21.80 -28.24 -18.94
N GLY A 185 -21.99 -26.97 -18.58
CA GLY A 185 -23.23 -26.46 -17.99
C GLY A 185 -23.51 -26.97 -16.57
N ALA A 186 -22.61 -27.74 -15.97
CA ALA A 186 -22.81 -28.32 -14.65
C ALA A 186 -22.35 -27.38 -13.53
N SER A 187 -22.93 -27.56 -12.35
CA SER A 187 -22.49 -26.89 -11.12
C SER A 187 -22.08 -27.90 -10.06
N LEU A 188 -21.03 -27.56 -9.30
CA LEU A 188 -20.58 -28.29 -8.12
C LEU A 188 -20.76 -27.41 -6.89
N ALA A 189 -21.51 -27.89 -5.91
CA ALA A 189 -21.56 -27.28 -4.58
C ALA A 189 -20.36 -27.78 -3.75
N VAL A 190 -19.66 -26.85 -3.09
CA VAL A 190 -18.51 -27.14 -2.22
C VAL A 190 -18.79 -26.59 -0.83
N GLN A 191 -18.63 -27.45 0.18
CA GLN A 191 -18.71 -27.07 1.59
C GLN A 191 -17.48 -26.27 1.99
N VAL A 192 -17.69 -25.06 2.51
CA VAL A 192 -16.61 -24.19 2.99
C VAL A 192 -16.66 -24.04 4.50
N ALA A 193 -17.82 -23.67 5.06
CA ALA A 193 -17.97 -23.56 6.51
C ALA A 193 -17.71 -24.91 7.20
N GLY A 194 -16.89 -24.89 8.25
CA GLY A 194 -16.52 -26.09 9.02
C GLY A 194 -15.44 -26.98 8.39
N VAL A 195 -14.82 -26.55 7.28
CA VAL A 195 -13.81 -27.33 6.53
C VAL A 195 -12.54 -26.51 6.36
N GLY A 196 -11.38 -27.17 6.32
CA GLY A 196 -10.11 -26.51 5.97
C GLY A 196 -9.65 -25.41 6.95
N GLY A 197 -10.14 -25.42 8.19
CA GLY A 197 -9.86 -24.37 9.20
C GLY A 197 -10.88 -23.24 9.25
N VAL A 198 -11.86 -23.22 8.34
CA VAL A 198 -12.98 -22.27 8.38
C VAL A 198 -13.99 -22.68 9.46
N PRO A 199 -14.44 -21.76 10.34
CA PRO A 199 -15.50 -22.04 11.31
C PRO A 199 -16.81 -22.49 10.67
N ALA A 200 -17.62 -23.27 11.40
CA ALA A 200 -18.94 -23.70 10.93
C ALA A 200 -19.97 -22.56 10.89
N THR A 201 -19.75 -21.49 11.65
CA THR A 201 -20.62 -20.30 11.73
C THR A 201 -19.77 -19.04 11.87
N GLY A 202 -20.36 -17.86 11.66
CA GLY A 202 -19.67 -16.58 11.86
C GLY A 202 -18.79 -16.15 10.69
N VAL A 203 -19.00 -16.73 9.50
CA VAL A 203 -18.22 -16.45 8.29
C VAL A 203 -19.13 -15.75 7.28
N SER A 204 -18.71 -14.57 6.80
CA SER A 204 -19.43 -13.80 5.79
C SER A 204 -18.97 -14.16 4.37
N ALA A 205 -17.66 -14.31 4.17
CA ALA A 205 -17.05 -14.67 2.90
C ALA A 205 -15.80 -15.52 3.12
N ALA A 206 -15.44 -16.32 2.12
CA ALA A 206 -14.20 -17.10 2.10
C ALA A 206 -13.26 -16.59 1.01
N LEU A 207 -11.97 -16.65 1.31
CA LEU A 207 -10.91 -16.43 0.33
C LEU A 207 -10.38 -17.80 -0.12
N LEU A 208 -10.50 -18.06 -1.42
CA LEU A 208 -10.23 -19.35 -2.03
C LEU A 208 -9.24 -19.19 -3.17
N ASN A 209 -8.40 -20.20 -3.38
CA ASN A 209 -7.76 -20.41 -4.65
C ASN A 209 -8.48 -21.54 -5.41
N VAL A 210 -8.98 -21.22 -6.60
CA VAL A 210 -9.69 -22.19 -7.45
C VAL A 210 -8.81 -22.52 -8.63
N THR A 211 -8.57 -23.82 -8.86
CA THR A 211 -7.73 -24.30 -9.96
C THR A 211 -8.54 -25.18 -10.90
N VAL A 212 -8.44 -24.91 -12.20
CA VAL A 212 -8.95 -25.75 -13.28
C VAL A 212 -7.80 -26.61 -13.80
N SER A 213 -8.04 -27.91 -14.01
CA SER A 213 -7.03 -28.84 -14.50
C SER A 213 -7.58 -29.83 -15.52
N ASN A 214 -6.79 -30.05 -16.58
CA ASN A 214 -7.14 -30.87 -17.74
C ASN A 214 -8.47 -30.51 -18.41
N PRO A 215 -8.75 -29.22 -18.70
CA PRO A 215 -9.99 -28.85 -19.38
C PRO A 215 -10.02 -29.39 -20.82
N ALA A 216 -11.12 -30.05 -21.19
CA ALA A 216 -11.30 -30.69 -22.50
C ALA A 216 -11.54 -29.71 -23.65
N ALA A 217 -11.95 -28.47 -23.34
CA ALA A 217 -12.21 -27.37 -24.27
C ALA A 217 -11.92 -26.03 -23.60
N ALA A 218 -11.82 -24.95 -24.38
CA ALA A 218 -11.81 -23.59 -23.84
C ALA A 218 -13.13 -23.29 -23.13
N GLY A 219 -13.09 -22.50 -22.06
CA GLY A 219 -14.25 -22.23 -21.22
C GLY A 219 -13.94 -21.32 -20.05
N TYR A 220 -14.92 -21.17 -19.17
CA TYR A 220 -14.79 -20.38 -17.95
C TYR A 220 -15.55 -20.99 -16.76
N LEU A 221 -15.10 -20.64 -15.56
CA LEU A 221 -15.79 -20.93 -14.29
C LEU A 221 -16.41 -19.66 -13.73
N THR A 222 -17.60 -19.79 -13.18
CA THR A 222 -18.21 -18.78 -12.28
C THR A 222 -18.32 -19.39 -10.90
N VAL A 223 -17.80 -18.69 -9.89
CA VAL A 223 -17.88 -19.06 -8.47
C VAL A 223 -18.84 -18.10 -7.79
N PHE A 224 -19.83 -18.63 -7.06
CA PHE A 224 -20.89 -17.81 -6.47
C PHE A 224 -21.49 -18.47 -5.22
N PRO A 225 -22.21 -17.73 -4.36
CA PRO A 225 -22.84 -18.30 -3.17
C PRO A 225 -23.92 -19.31 -3.56
N THR A 226 -23.90 -20.51 -2.96
CA THR A 226 -24.92 -21.53 -3.23
C THR A 226 -26.31 -21.04 -2.85
N GLY A 227 -27.31 -21.33 -3.70
CA GLY A 227 -28.69 -20.91 -3.48
C GLY A 227 -29.03 -19.52 -4.02
N LEU A 228 -28.04 -18.78 -4.52
CA LEU A 228 -28.26 -17.52 -5.25
C LEU A 228 -28.24 -17.75 -6.77
N ALA A 229 -28.77 -16.77 -7.51
CA ALA A 229 -28.73 -16.79 -8.96
C ALA A 229 -27.28 -16.65 -9.44
N ARG A 230 -26.89 -17.45 -10.44
CA ARG A 230 -25.54 -17.40 -11.01
C ARG A 230 -25.28 -16.02 -11.65
N PRO A 231 -24.22 -15.31 -11.25
CA PRO A 231 -23.80 -14.07 -11.91
C PRO A 231 -23.36 -14.29 -13.36
N THR A 232 -23.22 -13.20 -14.12
CA THR A 232 -22.64 -13.24 -15.48
C THR A 232 -21.11 -13.14 -15.48
N ALA A 233 -20.51 -12.79 -14.35
CA ALA A 233 -19.07 -12.71 -14.17
C ALA A 233 -18.39 -14.09 -14.27
N SER A 234 -17.18 -14.12 -14.82
CA SER A 234 -16.31 -15.30 -14.88
C SER A 234 -15.10 -15.08 -13.99
N ASN A 235 -14.78 -16.02 -13.11
CA ASN A 235 -13.57 -15.94 -12.27
C ASN A 235 -12.35 -16.55 -12.97
N LEU A 236 -12.52 -17.63 -13.73
CA LEU A 236 -11.41 -18.28 -14.45
C LEU A 236 -11.75 -18.41 -15.92
N ASN A 237 -10.78 -18.16 -16.80
CA ASN A 237 -10.91 -18.32 -18.25
C ASN A 237 -9.70 -19.10 -18.77
N TRP A 238 -9.93 -20.16 -19.54
CA TRP A 238 -8.86 -21.07 -20.00
C TRP A 238 -9.02 -21.48 -21.47
N VAL A 239 -7.92 -21.97 -22.03
CA VAL A 239 -7.91 -22.78 -23.26
C VAL A 239 -7.82 -24.27 -22.95
N LYS A 240 -8.09 -25.12 -23.96
CA LYS A 240 -8.01 -26.59 -23.81
C LYS A 240 -6.64 -27.02 -23.29
N GLY A 241 -6.64 -27.90 -22.29
CA GLY A 241 -5.44 -28.49 -21.69
C GLY A 241 -4.70 -27.59 -20.69
N GLN A 242 -5.06 -26.31 -20.58
CA GLN A 242 -4.40 -25.37 -19.67
C GLN A 242 -4.80 -25.65 -18.22
N THR A 243 -3.81 -25.83 -17.35
CA THR A 243 -4.03 -25.84 -15.89
C THR A 243 -3.74 -24.44 -15.37
N LEU A 244 -4.72 -23.79 -14.75
CA LEU A 244 -4.57 -22.43 -14.23
C LEU A 244 -5.40 -22.22 -12.97
N ALA A 245 -4.96 -21.28 -12.15
CA ALA A 245 -5.64 -20.87 -10.93
C ALA A 245 -6.02 -19.39 -10.99
N ASN A 246 -7.08 -19.03 -10.27
CA ASN A 246 -7.36 -17.65 -9.90
C ASN A 246 -7.82 -17.59 -8.43
N ARG A 247 -7.45 -16.52 -7.76
CA ARG A 247 -7.93 -16.18 -6.42
C ARG A 247 -9.37 -15.69 -6.50
N VAL A 248 -10.19 -16.06 -5.51
CA VAL A 248 -11.62 -15.72 -5.44
C VAL A 248 -11.97 -15.31 -4.02
N VAL A 249 -12.69 -14.19 -3.85
CA VAL A 249 -13.42 -13.88 -2.62
C VAL A 249 -14.90 -14.09 -2.89
N VAL A 250 -15.55 -14.94 -2.09
CA VAL A 250 -16.96 -15.28 -2.34
C VAL A 250 -17.75 -15.36 -1.02
N PRO A 251 -18.94 -14.72 -0.94
CA PRO A 251 -19.84 -14.93 0.18
C PRO A 251 -20.26 -16.38 0.34
N LEU A 252 -20.53 -16.81 1.57
CA LEU A 252 -21.08 -18.14 1.79
C LEU A 252 -22.60 -18.15 1.56
N GLY A 253 -23.06 -19.09 0.75
CA GLY A 253 -24.48 -19.29 0.47
C GLY A 253 -25.16 -20.25 1.45
N SER A 254 -26.27 -20.83 1.03
CA SER A 254 -27.07 -21.76 1.83
C SER A 254 -26.22 -22.94 2.37
N GLY A 255 -26.23 -23.13 3.69
CA GLY A 255 -25.47 -24.19 4.36
C GLY A 255 -23.97 -23.93 4.48
N GLY A 256 -23.49 -22.71 4.23
CA GLY A 256 -22.06 -22.39 4.27
C GLY A 256 -21.28 -22.91 3.05
N GLN A 257 -21.96 -23.00 1.91
CA GLN A 257 -21.44 -23.56 0.66
C GLN A 257 -21.27 -22.50 -0.42
N ILE A 258 -20.40 -22.79 -1.37
CA ILE A 258 -20.28 -22.08 -2.64
C ILE A 258 -20.63 -23.01 -3.80
N SER A 259 -20.96 -22.44 -4.95
CA SER A 259 -21.24 -23.15 -6.20
C SER A 259 -20.24 -22.76 -7.28
N LEU A 260 -19.67 -23.75 -7.96
CA LEU A 260 -18.79 -23.56 -9.11
C LEU A 260 -19.54 -24.03 -10.36
N TYR A 261 -19.80 -23.12 -11.29
CA TYR A 261 -20.42 -23.43 -12.58
C TYR A 261 -19.36 -23.52 -13.68
N ASN A 262 -19.38 -24.60 -14.45
CA ASN A 262 -18.56 -24.76 -15.64
C ASN A 262 -19.37 -24.49 -16.91
N GLN A 263 -18.90 -23.56 -17.74
CA GLN A 263 -19.62 -23.22 -18.97
C GLN A 263 -19.49 -24.30 -20.04
N SER A 264 -18.27 -24.76 -20.34
CA SER A 264 -17.99 -25.65 -21.48
C SER A 264 -16.97 -26.73 -21.18
N GLY A 265 -17.01 -27.79 -21.99
CA GLY A 265 -16.13 -28.94 -21.84
C GLY A 265 -16.26 -29.64 -20.50
N THR A 266 -15.42 -30.65 -20.28
CA THR A 266 -15.23 -31.27 -18.96
C THR A 266 -13.91 -30.78 -18.38
N THR A 267 -13.86 -30.50 -17.09
CA THR A 267 -12.61 -30.16 -16.40
C THR A 267 -12.58 -30.73 -14.99
N ASN A 268 -11.38 -30.96 -14.46
CA ASN A 268 -11.23 -31.07 -13.02
C ASN A 268 -11.16 -29.66 -12.41
N VAL A 269 -11.75 -29.53 -11.23
CA VAL A 269 -11.66 -28.38 -10.35
C VAL A 269 -11.07 -28.81 -9.01
N VAL A 270 -10.17 -27.98 -8.50
CA VAL A 270 -9.56 -28.07 -7.17
C VAL A 270 -9.87 -26.77 -6.44
N VAL A 271 -10.31 -26.86 -5.19
CA VAL A 271 -10.63 -25.70 -4.35
C VAL A 271 -9.80 -25.80 -3.08
N ASP A 272 -8.94 -24.81 -2.90
CA ASP A 272 -8.13 -24.60 -1.72
C ASP A 272 -8.65 -23.35 -0.98
N VAL A 273 -8.71 -23.39 0.36
CA VAL A 273 -9.09 -22.24 1.19
C VAL A 273 -7.87 -21.64 1.86
N ASP A 274 -7.75 -20.32 1.78
CA ASP A 274 -6.61 -19.55 2.28
C ASP A 274 -6.97 -18.68 3.49
N GLY A 275 -8.25 -18.40 3.69
CA GLY A 275 -8.72 -17.57 4.78
C GLY A 275 -10.21 -17.28 4.70
N TYR A 276 -10.71 -16.52 5.67
CA TYR A 276 -12.12 -16.12 5.70
C TYR A 276 -12.33 -14.74 6.33
N PHE A 277 -13.45 -14.13 5.99
CA PHE A 277 -13.93 -12.88 6.58
C PHE A 277 -15.04 -13.17 7.59
N SER A 278 -14.97 -12.51 8.75
CA SER A 278 -15.92 -12.67 9.86
C SER A 278 -17.25 -11.98 9.57
N SER A 279 -18.36 -12.57 10.04
CA SER A 279 -19.67 -11.93 10.06
C SER A 279 -19.96 -11.19 11.38
N GLY A 280 -18.94 -10.94 12.20
CA GLY A 280 -19.02 -10.20 13.48
C GLY A 280 -19.25 -11.06 14.72
N THR A 281 -19.57 -12.35 14.57
CA THR A 281 -19.84 -13.25 15.70
C THR A 281 -18.64 -14.12 16.08
N VAL A 282 -17.55 -14.05 15.31
CA VAL A 282 -16.29 -14.71 15.66
C VAL A 282 -15.54 -13.77 16.59
N SER A 283 -15.56 -14.08 17.89
CA SER A 283 -14.66 -13.45 18.85
C SER A 283 -13.29 -14.10 18.73
N SER A 284 -12.37 -13.49 17.97
CA SER A 284 -10.97 -13.90 17.96
C SER A 284 -10.06 -12.68 18.01
N ASN A 285 -9.05 -12.73 18.89
CA ASN A 285 -7.93 -11.79 18.94
C ASN A 285 -6.95 -11.96 17.77
N THR A 286 -7.23 -12.88 16.84
CA THR A 286 -6.42 -13.16 15.65
C THR A 286 -7.03 -12.61 14.35
N LEU A 287 -8.25 -12.07 14.40
CA LEU A 287 -8.84 -11.38 13.25
C LEU A 287 -8.02 -10.14 12.92
N SER A 288 -7.95 -9.77 11.66
CA SER A 288 -7.09 -8.70 11.16
C SER A 288 -7.84 -7.81 10.17
N LEU A 289 -7.50 -6.52 10.14
CA LEU A 289 -8.05 -5.53 9.24
C LEU A 289 -7.06 -5.17 8.15
N PHE A 290 -7.57 -4.81 6.98
CA PHE A 290 -6.76 -4.49 5.81
C PHE A 290 -6.18 -3.08 5.92
N SER A 291 -4.93 -2.93 5.50
CA SER A 291 -4.25 -1.64 5.29
C SER A 291 -3.75 -1.63 3.85
N ALA A 292 -4.27 -0.68 3.07
CA ALA A 292 -3.86 -0.48 1.69
C ALA A 292 -2.45 0.11 1.62
N LEU A 293 -1.67 -0.27 0.61
CA LEU A 293 -0.36 0.30 0.32
C LEU A 293 -0.32 0.82 -1.12
N SER A 294 0.49 1.85 -1.35
CA SER A 294 1.00 2.12 -2.70
C SER A 294 1.74 0.87 -3.18
N PRO A 295 1.41 0.33 -4.37
CA PRO A 295 1.96 -0.96 -4.78
C PRO A 295 3.50 -0.96 -4.81
N VAL A 296 4.11 -1.97 -4.19
CA VAL A 296 5.58 -2.05 -4.01
C VAL A 296 6.10 -3.45 -4.32
N ARG A 297 7.22 -3.52 -5.06
CA ARG A 297 7.90 -4.80 -5.30
C ARG A 297 8.82 -5.14 -4.14
N VAL A 298 8.59 -6.29 -3.51
CA VAL A 298 9.40 -6.77 -2.37
C VAL A 298 10.37 -7.89 -2.76
N LEU A 299 10.11 -8.58 -3.87
CA LEU A 299 10.98 -9.62 -4.39
C LEU A 299 11.01 -9.58 -5.92
N ASP A 300 12.21 -9.67 -6.50
CA ASP A 300 12.44 -9.96 -7.92
C ASP A 300 13.68 -10.85 -8.07
N THR A 301 13.50 -12.16 -8.21
CA THR A 301 14.67 -13.06 -8.26
C THR A 301 15.46 -12.95 -9.56
N ARG A 302 14.95 -12.20 -10.56
CA ARG A 302 15.69 -11.90 -11.81
C ARG A 302 16.81 -10.90 -11.56
N GLN A 303 16.64 -9.97 -10.61
CA GLN A 303 17.65 -8.96 -10.31
C GLN A 303 18.92 -9.54 -9.70
N THR A 304 18.79 -10.67 -8.99
CA THR A 304 19.90 -11.38 -8.35
C THR A 304 20.33 -12.63 -9.12
N ASN A 305 19.78 -12.87 -10.32
CA ASN A 305 19.99 -14.08 -11.13
C ASN A 305 19.89 -15.38 -10.31
N SER A 306 18.94 -15.43 -9.37
CA SER A 306 18.79 -16.52 -8.41
C SER A 306 17.41 -17.16 -8.54
N PRO A 307 17.11 -17.85 -9.67
CA PRO A 307 15.81 -18.48 -9.85
C PRO A 307 15.61 -19.61 -8.85
N LEU A 308 14.35 -19.87 -8.50
CA LEU A 308 13.97 -20.92 -7.59
C LEU A 308 13.94 -22.26 -8.35
N GLY A 309 14.75 -23.22 -7.89
CA GLY A 309 14.86 -24.55 -8.50
C GLY A 309 13.72 -25.50 -8.15
N ALA A 310 13.81 -26.74 -8.64
CA ALA A 310 12.80 -27.77 -8.42
C ALA A 310 12.79 -28.23 -6.96
N ALA A 311 11.59 -28.47 -6.41
CA ALA A 311 11.37 -28.82 -5.01
C ALA A 311 12.07 -27.90 -4.00
N ALA A 312 12.29 -26.63 -4.37
CA ALA A 312 12.95 -25.64 -3.53
C ALA A 312 11.94 -24.64 -2.98
N SER A 313 12.24 -24.09 -1.79
CA SER A 313 11.51 -22.96 -1.22
C SER A 313 12.43 -21.76 -1.03
N VAL A 314 11.89 -20.57 -1.21
CA VAL A 314 12.48 -19.31 -0.73
C VAL A 314 11.62 -18.75 0.39
N THR A 315 12.26 -18.27 1.46
CA THR A 315 11.58 -17.55 2.54
C THR A 315 11.82 -16.06 2.37
N VAL A 316 10.76 -15.28 2.47
CA VAL A 316 10.75 -13.83 2.23
C VAL A 316 10.28 -13.14 3.51
N GLN A 317 11.06 -12.17 3.99
CA GLN A 317 10.65 -11.28 5.09
C GLN A 317 9.67 -10.24 4.53
N MET A 318 8.50 -10.15 5.14
CA MET A 318 7.44 -9.23 4.72
C MET A 318 7.12 -8.22 5.83
N GLY A 319 6.85 -8.69 7.05
CA GLY A 319 6.60 -7.82 8.19
C GLY A 319 7.80 -6.91 8.48
N GLY A 320 7.55 -5.61 8.66
CA GLY A 320 8.56 -4.58 8.90
C GLY A 320 9.31 -4.13 7.64
N VAL A 321 8.90 -4.58 6.45
CA VAL A 321 9.54 -4.30 5.16
C VAL A 321 8.58 -3.55 4.23
N ALA A 322 9.08 -2.55 3.49
CA ALA A 322 8.34 -1.88 2.41
C ALA A 322 6.94 -1.36 2.80
N GLY A 323 6.81 -0.79 4.01
CA GLY A 323 5.55 -0.26 4.53
C GLY A 323 4.60 -1.30 5.13
N ILE A 324 4.95 -2.58 5.12
CA ILE A 324 4.17 -3.65 5.76
C ILE A 324 4.45 -3.64 7.25
N ALA A 325 3.41 -3.55 8.08
CA ALA A 325 3.57 -3.53 9.54
C ALA A 325 4.32 -4.79 10.04
N ALA A 326 5.21 -4.63 11.03
CA ALA A 326 5.86 -5.77 11.69
C ALA A 326 4.84 -6.74 12.35
N SER A 327 3.67 -6.22 12.73
CA SER A 327 2.53 -6.98 13.26
C SER A 327 1.62 -7.58 12.18
N ALA A 328 1.95 -7.45 10.89
CA ALA A 328 1.13 -7.99 9.82
C ALA A 328 0.95 -9.51 9.98
N SER A 329 -0.29 -9.96 9.86
CA SER A 329 -0.67 -11.37 9.91
C SER A 329 -0.82 -11.97 8.52
N ALA A 330 -1.01 -11.14 7.49
CA ALA A 330 -1.04 -11.54 6.10
C ALA A 330 -0.67 -10.36 5.17
N VAL A 331 -0.31 -10.67 3.94
CA VAL A 331 -0.04 -9.70 2.88
C VAL A 331 -0.94 -9.97 1.69
N VAL A 332 -1.37 -8.90 1.01
CA VAL A 332 -2.08 -8.97 -0.27
C VAL A 332 -1.06 -8.63 -1.35
N ALA A 333 -0.70 -9.64 -2.15
CA ALA A 333 0.35 -9.54 -3.15
C ALA A 333 -0.09 -10.17 -4.47
N ASN A 334 0.53 -9.77 -5.57
CA ASN A 334 0.50 -10.51 -6.80
C ASN A 334 1.82 -11.25 -6.93
N VAL A 335 1.76 -12.57 -6.94
CA VAL A 335 2.95 -13.42 -7.11
C VAL A 335 3.00 -13.83 -8.56
N THR A 336 4.13 -13.55 -9.22
CA THR A 336 4.33 -13.84 -10.64
C THR A 336 5.44 -14.87 -10.81
N ALA A 337 5.11 -15.97 -11.48
CA ALA A 337 6.07 -16.92 -12.01
C ALA A 337 6.47 -16.49 -13.43
N THR A 338 7.77 -16.39 -13.71
CA THR A 338 8.30 -16.08 -15.05
C THR A 338 9.59 -16.86 -15.31
N ASP A 339 10.06 -16.88 -16.55
CA ASP A 339 11.27 -17.61 -16.96
C ASP A 339 11.19 -19.11 -16.58
N THR A 340 9.98 -19.67 -16.72
CA THR A 340 9.63 -21.01 -16.26
C THR A 340 10.19 -22.08 -17.21
N THR A 341 10.86 -23.12 -16.68
CA THR A 341 11.51 -24.15 -17.52
C THR A 341 10.75 -25.47 -17.61
N ALA A 342 9.68 -25.65 -16.83
CA ALA A 342 8.83 -26.83 -16.82
C ALA A 342 7.42 -26.47 -16.33
N ASP A 343 6.44 -27.31 -16.66
CA ASP A 343 5.11 -27.26 -16.04
C ASP A 343 5.26 -27.43 -14.52
N SER A 344 4.72 -26.50 -13.75
CA SER A 344 4.89 -26.47 -12.30
C SER A 344 3.82 -25.59 -11.64
N TYR A 345 3.92 -25.47 -10.32
CA TYR A 345 3.12 -24.58 -9.50
C TYR A 345 3.96 -23.96 -8.39
N LEU A 346 3.50 -22.80 -7.90
CA LEU A 346 3.98 -22.20 -6.66
C LEU A 346 2.97 -22.43 -5.55
N THR A 347 3.47 -22.65 -4.34
CA THR A 347 2.68 -22.63 -3.10
C THR A 347 3.24 -21.54 -2.20
N VAL A 348 2.38 -20.63 -1.73
CA VAL A 348 2.75 -19.53 -0.83
C VAL A 348 2.10 -19.74 0.53
N TYR A 349 2.89 -19.73 1.60
CA TYR A 349 2.43 -20.18 2.91
C TYR A 349 3.28 -19.60 4.06
N PRO A 350 2.77 -19.53 5.31
CA PRO A 350 3.47 -18.90 6.45
C PRO A 350 4.70 -19.67 6.96
N GLY A 351 5.23 -20.65 6.23
CA GLY A 351 6.38 -21.47 6.64
C GLY A 351 6.01 -22.87 7.13
N GLY A 352 7.03 -23.66 7.48
CA GLY A 352 6.91 -25.10 7.75
C GLY A 352 6.99 -25.97 6.48
N PRO A 353 6.48 -27.21 6.52
CA PRO A 353 6.33 -28.03 5.30
C PRO A 353 5.31 -27.40 4.34
N PRO A 354 5.57 -27.39 3.01
CA PRO A 354 4.62 -26.83 2.05
C PRO A 354 3.29 -27.61 2.08
N PRO A 355 2.14 -26.91 2.14
CA PRO A 355 0.84 -27.56 2.02
C PRO A 355 0.62 -28.08 0.59
N LEU A 356 -0.42 -28.92 0.42
CA LEU A 356 -0.79 -29.48 -0.89
C LEU A 356 -1.42 -28.43 -1.85
N ALA A 357 -1.88 -27.30 -1.30
CA ALA A 357 -2.50 -26.23 -2.06
C ALA A 357 -1.48 -25.52 -2.96
N SER A 358 -1.88 -25.18 -4.18
CA SER A 358 -1.10 -24.31 -5.08
C SER A 358 -1.72 -22.92 -5.07
N ASP A 359 -0.92 -21.87 -5.26
CA ASP A 359 -1.39 -20.50 -5.54
C ASP A 359 -1.52 -20.26 -7.03
N LEU A 360 -0.50 -20.60 -7.82
CA LEU A 360 -0.49 -20.42 -9.27
C LEU A 360 0.12 -21.62 -9.98
N ASN A 361 -0.38 -21.91 -11.17
CA ASN A 361 0.00 -23.05 -12.01
C ASN A 361 0.33 -22.53 -13.41
N TRP A 362 1.31 -23.13 -14.08
CA TRP A 362 1.74 -22.72 -15.41
C TRP A 362 2.24 -23.89 -16.24
N SER A 363 2.25 -23.69 -17.55
CA SER A 363 2.98 -24.50 -18.51
C SER A 363 4.39 -23.94 -18.73
N ALA A 364 5.34 -24.78 -19.14
CA ALA A 364 6.72 -24.36 -19.39
C ALA A 364 6.80 -23.17 -20.38
N GLY A 365 7.55 -22.14 -19.99
CA GLY A 365 7.76 -20.91 -20.77
C GLY A 365 6.69 -19.83 -20.57
N GLU A 366 5.64 -20.08 -19.77
CA GLU A 366 4.64 -19.06 -19.46
C GLU A 366 5.10 -18.11 -18.34
N THR A 367 4.62 -16.87 -18.43
CA THR A 367 4.64 -15.88 -17.34
C THR A 367 3.22 -15.76 -16.79
N VAL A 368 3.00 -16.15 -15.54
CA VAL A 368 1.66 -16.22 -14.92
C VAL A 368 1.66 -15.53 -13.56
N PRO A 369 0.84 -14.48 -13.38
CA PRO A 369 0.54 -13.91 -12.08
C PRO A 369 -0.72 -14.55 -11.46
N ASN A 370 -0.81 -14.53 -10.13
CA ASN A 370 -2.08 -14.68 -9.43
C ASN A 370 -2.06 -13.83 -8.15
N LEU A 371 -3.21 -13.29 -7.77
CA LEU A 371 -3.35 -12.65 -6.47
C LEU A 371 -3.18 -13.71 -5.36
N THR A 372 -2.28 -13.43 -4.44
CA THR A 372 -2.03 -14.24 -3.26
C THR A 372 -2.27 -13.37 -2.03
N VAL A 373 -3.19 -13.81 -1.18
CA VAL A 373 -3.26 -13.29 0.20
C VAL A 373 -2.61 -14.33 1.10
N ALA A 374 -1.35 -14.10 1.42
CA ALA A 374 -0.54 -15.06 2.16
C ALA A 374 -0.51 -14.71 3.64
N GLY A 375 -0.88 -15.67 4.50
CA GLY A 375 -0.59 -15.58 5.92
C GLY A 375 0.92 -15.49 6.17
N LEU A 376 1.31 -14.70 7.16
CA LEU A 376 2.68 -14.59 7.63
C LEU A 376 2.91 -15.47 8.86
N SER A 377 4.14 -15.93 9.02
CA SER A 377 4.59 -16.55 10.26
C SER A 377 4.59 -15.54 11.41
N ALA A 378 4.79 -16.02 12.64
CA ALA A 378 4.97 -15.14 13.79
C ALA A 378 6.20 -14.21 13.69
N SER A 379 7.15 -14.48 12.79
CA SER A 379 8.28 -13.59 12.50
C SER A 379 8.05 -12.67 11.29
N GLY A 380 6.82 -12.62 10.75
CA GLY A 380 6.50 -11.77 9.60
C GLY A 380 7.04 -12.29 8.27
N THR A 381 7.36 -13.59 8.18
CA THR A 381 7.88 -14.21 6.94
C THR A 381 6.82 -15.03 6.23
N LEU A 382 6.97 -15.20 4.91
CA LEU A 382 6.28 -16.24 4.13
C LEU A 382 7.30 -17.10 3.38
N SER A 383 6.87 -18.28 2.95
CA SER A 383 7.63 -19.20 2.11
C SER A 383 6.93 -19.39 0.76
N ILE A 384 7.73 -19.43 -0.31
CA ILE A 384 7.28 -19.72 -1.68
C ILE A 384 7.99 -21.01 -2.12
N TYR A 385 7.23 -22.07 -2.34
CA TYR A 385 7.71 -23.37 -2.81
C TYR A 385 7.49 -23.52 -4.30
N ASN A 386 8.48 -24.04 -5.04
CA ASN A 386 8.36 -24.46 -6.43
C ASN A 386 8.44 -25.98 -6.53
N HIS A 387 7.50 -26.60 -7.25
CA HIS A 387 7.44 -28.05 -7.40
C HIS A 387 8.47 -28.61 -8.38
N ALA A 388 8.51 -28.10 -9.62
CA ALA A 388 9.34 -28.63 -10.70
C ALA A 388 9.99 -27.51 -11.53
N GLY A 389 11.03 -27.86 -12.28
CA GLY A 389 11.77 -26.92 -13.13
C GLY A 389 12.45 -25.79 -12.35
N SER A 390 12.84 -24.74 -13.07
CA SER A 390 13.34 -23.48 -12.52
C SER A 390 12.35 -22.36 -12.84
N VAL A 391 12.20 -21.41 -11.92
CA VAL A 391 11.28 -20.27 -12.05
C VAL A 391 11.87 -19.00 -11.43
N ALA A 392 11.75 -17.88 -12.11
CA ALA A 392 11.93 -16.57 -11.51
C ALA A 392 10.62 -16.10 -10.86
N VAL A 393 10.73 -15.55 -9.65
CA VAL A 393 9.59 -15.16 -8.82
C VAL A 393 9.65 -13.65 -8.59
N VAL A 394 8.52 -13.01 -8.83
CA VAL A 394 8.29 -11.59 -8.54
C VAL A 394 7.13 -11.47 -7.55
N VAL A 395 7.28 -10.63 -6.53
CA VAL A 395 6.25 -10.37 -5.53
C VAL A 395 6.00 -8.87 -5.45
N ASP A 396 4.83 -8.45 -5.93
CA ASP A 396 4.34 -7.08 -5.86
C ASP A 396 3.24 -7.01 -4.78
N VAL A 397 3.37 -6.15 -3.78
CA VAL A 397 2.47 -6.04 -2.62
C VAL A 397 1.57 -4.81 -2.75
N PHE A 398 0.28 -4.97 -2.44
CA PHE A 398 -0.77 -3.94 -2.56
C PHE A 398 -1.38 -3.55 -1.21
N GLY A 399 -1.07 -4.30 -0.16
CA GLY A 399 -1.56 -4.05 1.19
C GLY A 399 -1.26 -5.23 2.11
N TYR A 400 -1.66 -5.11 3.37
CA TYR A 400 -1.47 -6.14 4.39
C TYR A 400 -2.65 -6.17 5.36
N PHE A 401 -2.76 -7.27 6.11
CA PHE A 401 -3.70 -7.41 7.20
C PHE A 401 -2.96 -7.38 8.54
N SER A 402 -3.48 -6.64 9.52
CA SER A 402 -2.94 -6.59 10.90
C SER A 402 -4.03 -6.80 11.94
N PRO A 403 -3.73 -7.44 13.10
CA PRO A 403 -4.76 -7.85 14.06
C PRO A 403 -5.66 -6.71 14.57
N VAL A 404 -6.95 -7.01 14.71
CA VAL A 404 -7.98 -6.15 15.32
C VAL A 404 -7.59 -5.94 16.78
N GLY A 405 -7.57 -4.68 17.23
CA GLY A 405 -7.12 -4.35 18.59
C GLY A 405 -5.61 -4.25 18.75
N SER A 406 -4.81 -4.46 17.70
CA SER A 406 -3.43 -3.96 17.64
C SER A 406 -3.36 -2.42 17.56
N GLY A 407 -4.50 -1.73 17.60
CA GLY A 407 -4.62 -0.30 17.88
C GLY A 407 -4.20 0.12 19.30
N SER A 408 -3.60 -0.77 20.09
CA SER A 408 -2.92 -0.43 21.34
C SER A 408 -1.63 -1.25 21.51
N THR A 409 -0.73 -1.19 20.54
CA THR A 409 0.68 -1.03 20.89
C THR A 409 1.04 0.40 20.55
N SER A 410 1.45 1.18 21.54
CA SER A 410 2.21 2.41 21.33
C SER A 410 3.33 2.10 20.33
N SER A 411 3.11 2.37 19.05
CA SER A 411 4.21 2.76 18.17
C SER A 411 4.68 4.06 18.77
N THR A 412 5.67 4.01 19.65
CA THR A 412 6.39 5.22 19.99
C THR A 412 7.02 5.64 18.68
N THR A 413 6.40 6.57 17.95
CA THR A 413 7.12 7.38 16.98
C THR A 413 8.41 7.79 17.69
N PRO A 414 9.60 7.39 17.20
CA PRO A 414 10.83 7.80 17.85
C PRO A 414 10.77 9.31 18.02
N THR A 415 10.88 9.76 19.27
CA THR A 415 10.84 11.18 19.60
C THR A 415 12.27 11.63 19.81
N ILE A 416 12.74 12.55 18.98
CA ILE A 416 14.04 13.19 19.13
C ILE A 416 13.87 14.61 19.65
N ALA A 417 14.86 15.09 20.40
CA ALA A 417 14.92 16.49 20.80
C ALA A 417 15.71 17.29 19.76
N SER A 418 15.18 18.45 19.38
CA SER A 418 15.87 19.46 18.57
C SER A 418 15.96 20.76 19.34
N ALA A 419 17.03 21.53 19.11
CA ALA A 419 17.18 22.85 19.72
C ALA A 419 16.22 23.90 19.13
N ASN A 420 15.75 23.67 17.90
CA ASN A 420 14.98 24.64 17.13
C ASN A 420 13.76 24.06 16.41
N TRP A 421 13.54 22.74 16.32
CA TRP A 421 12.40 22.16 15.59
C TRP A 421 11.42 21.43 16.51
N SER A 422 10.14 21.46 16.15
CA SER A 422 9.08 20.63 16.73
C SER A 422 8.06 20.26 15.66
N GLY A 423 7.68 18.98 15.56
CA GLY A 423 6.78 18.51 14.51
C GLY A 423 7.13 17.09 14.08
N TYR A 424 7.06 16.84 12.78
CA TYR A 424 7.35 15.52 12.23
C TYR A 424 8.29 15.63 11.03
N GLU A 425 9.30 14.76 11.01
CA GLU A 425 10.13 14.49 9.83
C GLU A 425 9.89 13.04 9.37
N VAL A 426 10.10 12.82 8.07
CA VAL A 426 10.08 11.50 7.47
C VAL A 426 11.38 11.32 6.69
N GLY A 427 12.17 10.32 7.08
CA GLY A 427 13.51 10.08 6.53
C GLY A 427 13.53 9.12 5.34
N ASP A 428 14.74 8.69 4.97
CA ASP A 428 15.01 7.62 3.99
C ASP A 428 14.42 7.84 2.59
N GLY A 429 14.49 9.07 2.09
CA GLY A 429 14.13 9.41 0.70
C GLY A 429 14.89 8.61 -0.38
N PRO A 430 14.66 8.90 -1.68
CA PRO A 430 14.39 10.24 -2.18
C PRO A 430 12.91 10.65 -2.13
N TYR A 431 12.66 11.89 -1.74
CA TYR A 431 11.38 12.59 -1.87
C TYR A 431 11.36 13.48 -3.10
N THR A 432 10.25 13.48 -3.81
CA THR A 432 10.00 14.26 -5.04
C THR A 432 8.89 15.28 -4.85
N SER A 433 8.13 15.19 -3.77
CA SER A 433 7.24 16.26 -3.33
C SER A 433 6.93 16.16 -1.85
N VAL A 434 6.53 17.29 -1.26
CA VAL A 434 5.97 17.43 0.08
C VAL A 434 4.88 18.51 0.06
N ALA A 435 3.81 18.32 0.83
CA ALA A 435 2.79 19.35 1.03
C ALA A 435 2.16 19.23 2.43
N GLY A 436 1.68 20.36 2.95
CA GLY A 436 0.97 20.43 4.21
C GLY A 436 0.22 21.74 4.38
N THR A 437 -0.82 21.71 5.20
CA THR A 437 -1.69 22.84 5.47
C THR A 437 -1.70 23.13 6.97
N PHE A 438 -1.49 24.38 7.37
CA PHE A 438 -1.52 24.81 8.77
C PHE A 438 -2.32 26.10 8.96
N THR A 439 -2.73 26.36 10.20
CA THR A 439 -3.34 27.64 10.59
C THR A 439 -2.30 28.51 11.27
N VAL A 440 -2.20 29.75 10.81
CA VAL A 440 -1.25 30.75 11.30
C VAL A 440 -1.70 31.21 12.70
N PRO A 441 -0.88 31.08 13.74
CA PRO A 441 -1.26 31.41 15.11
C PRO A 441 -1.07 32.90 15.42
N ASP A 442 -1.54 33.33 16.59
CA ASP A 442 -1.13 34.59 17.21
C ASP A 442 0.17 34.37 18.01
N LEU A 443 1.17 35.22 17.80
CA LEU A 443 2.39 35.28 18.61
C LEU A 443 2.22 36.26 19.79
N ALA A 444 2.44 35.80 21.01
CA ALA A 444 2.32 36.61 22.22
C ALA A 444 3.55 37.50 22.45
N PRO A 445 3.38 38.75 22.92
CA PRO A 445 4.48 39.60 23.35
C PRO A 445 5.33 38.98 24.46
N SER A 446 6.65 39.19 24.42
CA SER A 446 7.61 38.70 25.42
C SER A 446 8.53 39.80 25.97
N GLY A 447 9.23 39.53 27.08
CA GLY A 447 10.23 40.46 27.62
C GLY A 447 11.53 40.55 26.80
N THR A 448 11.73 39.64 25.87
CA THR A 448 12.89 39.52 24.97
C THR A 448 12.41 39.34 23.54
N TYR A 449 13.31 39.44 22.56
CA TYR A 449 13.00 39.01 21.19
C TYR A 449 12.61 37.53 21.20
N SER A 450 11.52 37.20 20.50
CA SER A 450 11.09 35.83 20.30
C SER A 450 10.61 35.66 18.87
N ALA A 451 10.74 34.45 18.34
CA ALA A 451 10.32 34.14 16.99
C ALA A 451 9.83 32.70 16.90
N MET A 452 9.02 32.45 15.89
CA MET A 452 8.61 31.12 15.50
C MET A 452 8.28 31.08 14.00
N ALA A 453 8.23 29.90 13.41
CA ALA A 453 7.78 29.72 12.04
C ALA A 453 7.08 28.36 11.87
N GLU A 454 6.09 28.28 11.01
CA GLU A 454 5.54 27.01 10.52
C GLU A 454 5.89 26.82 9.05
N TRP A 455 6.43 25.65 8.72
CA TRP A 455 6.89 25.39 7.36
C TRP A 455 6.84 23.90 6.98
N VAL A 456 6.94 23.68 5.67
CA VAL A 456 6.99 22.37 5.03
C VAL A 456 8.22 22.32 4.13
N GLY A 457 8.96 21.21 4.15
CA GLY A 457 10.25 21.13 3.45
C GLY A 457 10.70 19.73 3.05
N ILE A 458 11.78 19.69 2.26
CA ILE A 458 12.55 18.49 1.92
C ILE A 458 14.02 18.69 2.28
N ASP A 459 14.65 17.63 2.81
CA ASP A 459 15.99 17.56 3.39
C ASP A 459 16.12 18.26 4.77
N GLY A 460 17.30 18.71 5.18
CA GLY A 460 17.53 19.40 6.46
C GLY A 460 17.59 18.49 7.71
N ALA A 461 16.90 17.36 7.72
CA ALA A 461 16.91 16.39 8.82
C ALA A 461 18.26 15.71 9.03
N ALA A 462 18.79 15.10 7.96
CA ALA A 462 20.00 14.30 7.98
C ALA A 462 21.20 14.97 7.27
N ASN A 463 20.99 16.15 6.70
CA ASN A 463 21.98 16.86 5.90
C ASN A 463 21.73 18.38 5.91
N SER A 464 22.64 19.15 5.30
CA SER A 464 22.59 20.62 5.31
C SER A 464 21.92 21.24 4.08
N SER A 465 21.36 20.44 3.18
CA SER A 465 20.52 20.92 2.07
C SER A 465 19.10 21.04 2.60
N LEU A 466 18.34 22.03 2.18
CA LEU A 466 16.94 22.18 2.59
C LEU A 466 16.23 23.06 1.57
N ILE A 467 15.09 22.60 1.08
CA ILE A 467 14.14 23.41 0.31
C ILE A 467 12.85 23.49 1.12
N GLN A 468 12.42 24.70 1.46
CA GLN A 468 11.32 24.90 2.41
C GLN A 468 10.55 26.18 2.14
N ALA A 469 9.30 26.23 2.61
CA ALA A 469 8.49 27.43 2.61
C ALA A 469 7.48 27.41 3.75
N GLY A 470 7.07 28.59 4.19
CA GLY A 470 6.25 28.73 5.38
C GLY A 470 5.85 30.16 5.71
N VAL A 471 5.44 30.34 6.95
CA VAL A 471 5.14 31.65 7.56
C VAL A 471 6.02 31.79 8.80
N GLY A 472 6.57 32.99 9.00
CA GLY A 472 7.40 33.31 10.16
C GLY A 472 6.83 34.49 10.94
N GLU A 473 6.87 34.38 12.25
CA GLU A 473 6.38 35.33 13.23
C GLU A 473 7.53 35.74 14.13
N SER A 474 7.75 37.04 14.32
CA SER A 474 8.71 37.54 15.29
C SER A 474 8.15 38.68 16.09
N TYR A 475 8.52 38.74 17.37
CA TYR A 475 8.18 39.82 18.27
C TYR A 475 9.45 40.54 18.71
N ASP A 476 9.49 41.86 18.49
CA ASP A 476 10.59 42.72 18.92
C ASP A 476 10.16 43.60 20.10
N PRO A 477 10.72 43.40 21.31
CA PRO A 477 10.36 44.18 22.49
C PRO A 477 10.75 45.67 22.40
N THR A 478 11.67 46.04 21.49
CA THR A 478 12.09 47.43 21.32
C THR A 478 11.07 48.25 20.55
N THR A 479 10.34 47.61 19.64
CA THR A 479 9.28 48.23 18.84
C THR A 479 7.88 47.87 19.36
N ASN A 480 7.76 46.82 20.16
CA ASN A 480 6.50 46.24 20.64
C ASN A 480 5.57 45.86 19.49
N LEU A 481 6.15 45.28 18.43
CA LEU A 481 5.45 44.84 17.22
C LEU A 481 5.67 43.35 16.98
N VAL A 482 4.62 42.67 16.52
CA VAL A 482 4.69 41.35 15.91
C VAL A 482 4.77 41.53 14.40
N GLN A 483 5.79 40.94 13.78
CA GLN A 483 5.93 40.84 12.33
C GLN A 483 5.53 39.43 11.90
N ILE A 484 4.68 39.32 10.88
CA ILE A 484 4.26 38.07 10.26
C ILE A 484 4.64 38.15 8.78
N GLN A 485 5.36 37.16 8.28
CA GLN A 485 5.91 37.19 6.93
C GLN A 485 5.85 35.79 6.31
N PRO A 486 5.11 35.57 5.21
CA PRO A 486 5.29 34.35 4.40
C PRO A 486 6.63 34.41 3.66
N TRP A 487 7.30 33.27 3.54
CA TRP A 487 8.65 33.17 2.98
C TRP A 487 8.89 31.82 2.28
N TRP A 488 9.96 31.75 1.48
CA TRP A 488 10.53 30.50 0.98
C TRP A 488 12.06 30.57 1.06
N GLU A 489 12.71 29.41 1.14
CA GLU A 489 14.17 29.33 1.28
C GLU A 489 14.74 28.06 0.64
N ILE A 490 15.94 28.17 0.08
CA ILE A 490 16.79 27.03 -0.29
C ILE A 490 18.16 27.24 0.36
N LEU A 491 18.48 26.42 1.35
CA LEU A 491 19.76 26.53 2.05
C LEU A 491 20.94 26.26 1.10
N PRO A 492 22.06 27.00 1.26
CA PRO A 492 22.36 27.91 2.37
C PRO A 492 22.01 29.40 2.09
N ALA A 493 21.23 29.70 1.04
CA ALA A 493 20.80 31.07 0.79
C ALA A 493 19.80 31.52 1.87
N PRO A 494 19.78 32.82 2.25
CA PRO A 494 18.82 33.31 3.23
C PRO A 494 17.39 33.25 2.71
N GLU A 495 16.44 33.15 3.63
CA GLU A 495 15.00 33.24 3.35
C GLU A 495 14.64 34.44 2.45
N THR A 496 13.69 34.21 1.55
CA THR A 496 13.15 35.21 0.64
C THR A 496 11.70 35.53 1.01
N PRO A 497 11.40 36.78 1.43
CA PRO A 497 10.04 37.21 1.73
C PRO A 497 9.10 37.13 0.52
N ILE A 498 7.92 36.55 0.71
CA ILE A 498 6.85 36.51 -0.30
C ILE A 498 5.97 37.75 -0.15
N THR A 499 6.36 38.87 -0.77
CA THR A 499 5.65 40.15 -0.67
C THR A 499 4.29 40.18 -1.38
N SER A 500 4.03 39.20 -2.26
CA SER A 500 2.76 39.07 -2.99
C SER A 500 1.66 38.34 -2.18
N LEU A 501 1.99 37.75 -1.04
CA LEU A 501 1.05 37.09 -0.14
C LEU A 501 0.89 37.91 1.12
N THR A 502 -0.36 38.18 1.50
CA THR A 502 -0.68 38.73 2.82
C THR A 502 -1.23 37.61 3.70
N VAL A 503 -0.66 37.47 4.89
CA VAL A 503 -1.04 36.45 5.87
C VAL A 503 -1.23 37.15 7.21
N VAL A 504 -2.30 36.77 7.92
CA VAL A 504 -2.62 37.26 9.27
C VAL A 504 -3.02 36.06 10.15
N PRO A 505 -3.00 36.20 11.49
CA PRO A 505 -3.40 35.12 12.39
C PRO A 505 -4.82 34.62 12.08
N GLY A 506 -5.01 33.32 12.20
CA GLY A 506 -6.24 32.61 11.84
C GLY A 506 -6.39 32.28 10.36
N ASN A 507 -5.48 32.71 9.48
CA ASN A 507 -5.47 32.24 8.09
C ASN A 507 -4.99 30.78 8.02
N THR A 508 -5.58 30.03 7.10
CA THR A 508 -5.13 28.70 6.70
C THR A 508 -4.21 28.84 5.50
N VAL A 509 -3.02 28.24 5.58
CA VAL A 509 -1.98 28.31 4.56
C VAL A 509 -1.57 26.89 4.16
N THR A 510 -1.56 26.64 2.84
CA THR A 510 -1.03 25.40 2.26
C THR A 510 0.31 25.68 1.58
N VAL A 511 1.32 24.90 1.94
CA VAL A 511 2.62 24.84 1.27
C VAL A 511 2.70 23.55 0.48
N ALA A 512 3.17 23.63 -0.77
CA ALA A 512 3.46 22.47 -1.61
C ALA A 512 4.78 22.69 -2.35
N ILE A 513 5.68 21.71 -2.27
CA ILE A 513 6.99 21.73 -2.92
C ILE A 513 7.10 20.45 -3.75
N SER A 514 7.36 20.56 -5.05
CA SER A 514 7.36 19.41 -5.96
C SER A 514 8.43 19.50 -7.04
N GLN A 515 9.01 18.36 -7.38
CA GLN A 515 10.00 18.22 -8.43
C GLN A 515 9.34 18.25 -9.82
N SER A 516 9.66 19.26 -10.61
CA SER A 516 9.14 19.45 -11.98
C SER A 516 10.10 18.89 -13.04
N SER A 517 11.39 18.78 -12.72
CA SER A 517 12.41 18.02 -13.47
C SER A 517 13.56 17.62 -12.55
N ALA A 518 14.54 16.85 -13.04
CA ALA A 518 15.65 16.35 -12.24
C ALA A 518 16.37 17.40 -11.36
N SER A 519 16.41 18.67 -11.77
CA SER A 519 17.01 19.76 -10.98
C SER A 519 16.09 20.97 -10.75
N THR A 520 14.83 20.93 -11.19
CA THR A 520 13.90 22.07 -11.07
C THR A 520 12.73 21.70 -10.18
N TRP A 521 12.47 22.55 -9.20
CA TRP A 521 11.46 22.36 -8.16
C TRP A 521 10.54 23.56 -8.11
N THR A 522 9.24 23.30 -8.03
CA THR A 522 8.23 24.33 -7.84
C THR A 522 7.93 24.44 -6.34
N ILE A 523 8.05 25.64 -5.80
CA ILE A 523 7.60 26.01 -4.45
C ILE A 523 6.30 26.79 -4.60
N GLN A 524 5.22 26.33 -3.97
CA GLN A 524 3.93 26.99 -3.95
C GLN A 524 3.49 27.26 -2.52
N VAL A 525 3.03 28.49 -2.26
CA VAL A 525 2.40 28.89 -1.01
C VAL A 525 1.02 29.49 -1.33
N THR A 526 -0.01 28.97 -0.70
CA THR A 526 -1.40 29.39 -0.89
C THR A 526 -1.97 29.83 0.44
N ASN A 527 -2.48 31.07 0.52
CA ASN A 527 -3.36 31.47 1.61
C ASN A 527 -4.78 31.01 1.25
N ASP A 528 -5.20 29.87 1.78
CA ASP A 528 -6.49 29.25 1.47
C ASP A 528 -7.67 30.09 1.96
N SER A 529 -7.48 30.89 3.01
CA SER A 529 -8.52 31.79 3.52
C SER A 529 -8.82 32.96 2.59
N THR A 530 -7.86 33.39 1.77
CA THR A 530 -8.02 34.53 0.84
C THR A 530 -7.99 34.13 -0.63
N GLY A 531 -7.54 32.91 -0.93
CA GLY A 531 -7.30 32.40 -2.29
C GLY A 531 -6.05 32.96 -2.96
N GLN A 532 -5.25 33.78 -2.27
CA GLN A 532 -3.99 34.30 -2.81
C GLN A 532 -2.95 33.18 -2.94
N ARG A 533 -2.18 33.21 -4.04
CA ARG A 533 -1.18 32.18 -4.37
C ARG A 533 0.13 32.81 -4.80
N PHE A 534 1.22 32.22 -4.35
CA PHE A 534 2.57 32.43 -4.84
C PHE A 534 3.11 31.10 -5.35
N ALA A 535 3.85 31.15 -6.46
CA ALA A 535 4.61 30.01 -6.94
C ALA A 535 5.93 30.51 -7.57
N THR A 536 7.00 29.74 -7.37
CA THR A 536 8.28 29.97 -8.04
C THR A 536 8.93 28.64 -8.38
N ASP A 537 9.59 28.59 -9.54
CA ASP A 537 10.46 27.47 -9.91
C ASP A 537 11.90 27.80 -9.53
N GLN A 538 12.57 26.86 -8.88
CA GLN A 538 13.93 27.01 -8.37
C GLN A 538 14.78 25.79 -8.72
N SER A 539 16.09 26.00 -8.82
CA SER A 539 17.03 24.89 -8.95
C SER A 539 17.32 24.28 -7.59
N TYR A 540 17.14 22.96 -7.47
CA TYR A 540 17.47 22.22 -6.26
C TYR A 540 17.94 20.81 -6.59
N THR A 541 19.06 20.42 -5.98
CA THR A 541 19.76 19.15 -6.21
C THR A 541 20.21 18.54 -4.89
N GLY A 542 19.43 18.74 -3.82
CA GLY A 542 19.67 18.12 -2.51
C GLY A 542 19.59 16.59 -2.58
N PRO A 543 20.01 15.89 -1.51
CA PRO A 543 19.93 14.43 -1.42
C PRO A 543 18.50 13.87 -1.48
N LEU A 544 17.50 14.72 -1.22
CA LEU A 544 16.08 14.39 -1.17
C LEU A 544 15.75 13.39 -0.05
N SER A 545 16.58 13.34 0.98
CA SER A 545 16.60 12.30 2.02
C SER A 545 15.49 12.40 3.05
N SER A 546 14.83 13.55 3.22
CA SER A 546 13.71 13.71 4.14
C SER A 546 12.59 14.61 3.59
N ALA A 547 11.43 14.52 4.20
CA ALA A 547 10.32 15.47 4.07
C ALA A 547 9.76 15.79 5.46
N GLU A 548 9.38 17.04 5.71
CA GLU A 548 9.09 17.48 7.07
C GLU A 548 8.00 18.57 7.18
N TRP A 549 7.33 18.60 8.33
CA TRP A 549 6.30 19.56 8.74
C TRP A 549 6.63 20.06 10.15
N ILE A 550 7.07 21.31 10.24
CA ILE A 550 7.82 21.77 11.41
C ILE A 550 7.29 23.12 11.90
N VAL A 551 7.18 23.23 13.22
CA VAL A 551 7.25 24.47 13.99
C VAL A 551 8.70 24.71 14.38
N GLU A 552 9.27 25.83 13.99
CA GLU A 552 10.67 26.17 14.22
C GLU A 552 10.84 27.42 15.10
N ALA A 553 11.87 27.44 15.94
CA ALA A 553 12.47 28.65 16.47
C ALA A 553 13.65 29.06 15.56
N PRO A 554 13.50 30.05 14.66
CA PRO A 554 14.48 30.30 13.61
C PRO A 554 15.81 30.83 14.15
N THR A 555 16.88 30.65 13.37
CA THR A 555 18.19 31.24 13.66
C THR A 555 18.20 32.72 13.28
N VAL A 556 18.61 33.60 14.19
CA VAL A 556 18.65 35.06 13.93
C VAL A 556 19.99 35.50 13.32
N SER A 557 19.91 36.20 12.20
CA SER A 557 21.00 36.44 11.24
C SER A 557 22.12 37.40 11.66
N SER A 558 22.23 37.77 12.95
CA SER A 558 23.36 38.56 13.47
C SER A 558 24.21 37.85 14.53
N SER A 559 23.70 36.79 15.15
CA SER A 559 24.40 36.04 16.20
C SER A 559 24.62 34.57 15.84
N GLY A 560 23.93 34.05 14.81
CA GLY A 560 23.91 32.63 14.49
C GLY A 560 23.26 31.78 15.61
N ALA A 561 22.60 32.44 16.56
CA ALA A 561 21.91 31.78 17.66
C ALA A 561 20.46 31.49 17.29
N VAL A 562 19.96 30.34 17.75
CA VAL A 562 18.54 29.99 17.74
C VAL A 562 17.78 31.01 18.59
N ALA A 563 16.69 31.58 18.06
CA ALA A 563 15.83 32.50 18.81
C ALA A 563 15.13 31.80 19.97
N ALA A 564 14.72 32.55 20.99
CA ALA A 564 13.76 32.02 21.96
C ALA A 564 12.44 31.73 21.23
N LEU A 565 11.88 30.53 21.40
CA LEU A 565 10.58 30.21 20.82
C LEU A 565 9.50 31.12 21.43
N GLY A 566 8.79 31.87 20.59
CA GLY A 566 7.70 32.73 21.05
C GLY A 566 6.47 31.91 21.44
N ALA A 567 5.76 32.37 22.48
CA ALA A 567 4.53 31.72 22.90
C ALA A 567 3.42 32.01 21.89
N TYR A 568 2.85 30.96 21.30
CA TYR A 568 1.80 31.09 20.28
C TYR A 568 0.48 30.45 20.73
N SER A 569 -0.64 30.98 20.22
CA SER A 569 -1.96 30.37 20.39
C SER A 569 -2.90 30.71 19.21
N PRO A 570 -3.86 29.85 18.83
CA PRO A 570 -4.05 28.48 19.34
C PRO A 570 -2.89 27.56 18.94
N ASN A 571 -2.93 26.31 19.38
CA ASN A 571 -1.99 25.29 18.89
C ASN A 571 -2.08 25.19 17.36
N ILE A 572 -0.96 24.88 16.72
CA ILE A 572 -0.87 24.80 15.27
C ILE A 572 -1.21 23.38 14.84
N THR A 573 -2.24 23.22 14.02
CA THR A 573 -2.58 21.91 13.45
C THR A 573 -2.12 21.84 12.01
N PHE A 574 -1.24 20.88 11.72
CA PHE A 574 -0.86 20.50 10.36
C PHE A 574 -1.81 19.41 9.86
N THR A 575 -2.41 19.63 8.69
CA THR A 575 -3.34 18.71 8.00
C THR A 575 -2.94 18.58 6.53
N GLY A 576 -3.60 17.67 5.79
CA GLY A 576 -3.34 17.52 4.36
C GLY A 576 -1.90 17.11 4.04
N LEU A 577 -1.27 16.35 4.96
CA LEU A 577 0.13 15.95 4.86
C LEU A 577 0.32 15.00 3.67
N GLN A 578 1.15 15.39 2.73
CA GLN A 578 1.48 14.58 1.56
C GLN A 578 2.98 14.58 1.35
N SER A 579 3.55 13.43 1.04
CA SER A 579 4.90 13.34 0.48
C SER A 579 4.96 12.22 -0.54
N VAL A 580 5.76 12.40 -1.59
CA VAL A 580 5.96 11.38 -2.63
C VAL A 580 7.42 10.98 -2.62
N GLY A 581 7.72 9.79 -2.13
CA GLY A 581 9.07 9.25 -2.02
C GLY A 581 9.06 7.80 -1.53
N THR A 582 10.24 7.20 -1.40
CA THR A 582 10.41 5.89 -0.74
C THR A 582 10.26 6.05 0.78
N SER A 583 9.06 6.23 1.32
CA SER A 583 8.98 6.43 2.77
C SER A 583 9.24 5.15 3.55
N LEU A 584 10.10 5.29 4.55
CA LEU A 584 10.41 4.31 5.54
C LEU A 584 10.93 5.08 6.79
N GLY A 585 10.03 5.72 7.56
CA GLY A 585 10.29 6.20 8.94
C GLY A 585 9.80 7.59 9.28
N THR A 586 8.90 7.69 10.27
CA THR A 586 8.38 8.96 10.79
C THR A 586 8.93 9.21 12.19
N THR A 587 9.58 10.35 12.41
CA THR A 587 10.17 10.76 13.68
C THR A 587 9.42 11.99 14.21
N ALA A 588 9.02 11.94 15.48
CA ALA A 588 8.47 13.11 16.16
C ALA A 588 9.63 13.94 16.68
N VAL A 589 9.55 15.26 16.50
CA VAL A 589 10.56 16.19 17.00
C VAL A 589 9.95 17.03 18.11
N VAL A 590 10.55 17.02 19.29
CA VAL A 590 10.25 17.96 20.37
C VAL A 590 11.31 19.05 20.41
N MET A 591 10.89 20.29 20.66
CA MET A 591 11.84 21.39 20.78
C MET A 591 12.28 21.54 22.23
N GLU A 592 13.59 21.51 22.46
CA GLU A 592 14.20 21.76 23.76
C GLU A 592 15.10 23.00 23.72
N GLN A 593 14.79 23.98 24.58
CA GLN A 593 15.62 25.16 24.78
C GLN A 593 16.04 25.25 26.24
N SER A 594 17.34 25.48 26.48
CA SER A 594 17.92 25.54 27.83
C SER A 594 17.60 24.31 28.72
N GLY A 595 17.47 23.13 28.10
CA GLY A 595 17.14 21.87 28.80
C GLY A 595 15.68 21.76 29.24
N GLN A 596 14.77 22.53 28.65
CA GLN A 596 13.32 22.45 28.86
C GLN A 596 12.61 22.22 27.52
N VAL A 597 11.62 21.33 27.51
CA VAL A 597 10.72 21.16 26.35
C VAL A 597 9.86 22.42 26.22
N VAL A 598 10.01 23.13 25.11
CA VAL A 598 9.29 24.38 24.81
C VAL A 598 8.29 24.24 23.66
N SER A 599 8.31 23.13 22.93
CA SER A 599 7.27 22.78 21.95
C SER A 599 7.16 21.28 21.80
N VAL A 600 5.93 20.77 21.69
CA VAL A 600 5.64 19.34 21.61
C VAL A 600 4.53 19.04 20.59
N PRO A 601 4.73 18.10 19.66
CA PRO A 601 3.67 17.64 18.79
C PRO A 601 2.77 16.63 19.52
N SER A 602 1.49 16.56 19.13
CA SER A 602 0.60 15.45 19.44
C SER A 602 1.09 14.18 18.76
N ALA A 603 0.42 13.06 19.03
CA ALA A 603 0.50 11.93 18.13
C ALA A 603 0.09 12.33 16.70
N LEU A 604 0.80 11.80 15.70
CA LEU A 604 0.42 11.87 14.29
C LEU A 604 -0.78 10.96 14.00
N THR A 605 -1.74 11.48 13.24
CA THR A 605 -2.93 10.76 12.80
C THR A 605 -3.06 10.81 11.28
N ALA A 606 -4.03 10.08 10.72
CA ALA A 606 -4.34 10.12 9.30
C ALA A 606 -4.82 11.50 8.80
N VAL A 607 -5.34 12.36 9.69
CA VAL A 607 -5.84 13.69 9.33
C VAL A 607 -4.81 14.80 9.61
N GLY A 608 -3.76 14.52 10.38
CA GLY A 608 -2.76 15.51 10.76
C GLY A 608 -2.15 15.31 12.15
N PHE A 609 -1.45 16.33 12.63
CA PHE A 609 -0.98 16.45 14.00
C PHE A 609 -1.08 17.90 14.48
N THR A 610 -1.06 18.10 15.78
CA THR A 610 -1.11 19.42 16.40
C THR A 610 0.19 19.68 17.16
N VAL A 611 0.77 20.86 17.07
CA VAL A 611 1.95 21.29 17.84
C VAL A 611 1.55 22.36 18.84
N ALA A 612 1.96 22.19 20.09
CA ALA A 612 1.68 23.13 21.17
C ALA A 612 2.95 23.78 21.70
N TYR A 613 2.84 25.05 22.06
CA TYR A 613 3.83 25.75 22.86
C TYR A 613 3.85 25.20 24.30
N GLY A 614 5.05 24.95 24.82
CA GLY A 614 5.31 24.37 26.14
C GLY A 614 5.52 22.85 26.10
N SER A 615 5.46 22.23 27.28
CA SER A 615 5.79 20.81 27.49
C SER A 615 4.57 19.88 27.51
N THR A 616 3.36 20.42 27.37
CA THR A 616 2.13 19.63 27.44
C THR A 616 1.72 19.16 26.06
N THR A 617 1.72 17.85 25.84
CA THR A 617 1.29 17.23 24.58
C THR A 617 -0.16 17.62 24.26
N PRO A 618 -0.43 18.24 23.09
CA PRO A 618 -1.78 18.58 22.69
C PRO A 618 -2.57 17.34 22.26
N ALA A 619 -3.89 17.47 22.21
CA ALA A 619 -4.73 16.48 21.56
C ALA A 619 -4.42 16.43 20.06
N ALA A 620 -4.40 15.23 19.50
CA ALA A 620 -4.34 15.03 18.06
C ALA A 620 -5.65 15.49 17.39
N PRO A 621 -5.59 16.00 16.15
CA PRO A 621 -6.74 16.54 15.43
C PRO A 621 -7.75 15.47 14.98
#